data_AF-A0A961I252-F1
#
_entry.id   AF-A0A961I252-F1
#
_cell.length_a   1.000
_cell.length_b   1.000
_cell.length_c   1.000
_cell.angle_alpha   90.00
_cell.angle_beta   90.00
_cell.angle_gamma   90.00
#
_symmetry.space_group_name_H-M   'P 1'
#
loop_
_entity.id
_entity.type
_entity.pdbx_description
1 polymer ?
#
loop_
_entity_poly.entity_id
_entity_poly.type
_entity_poly.pdbx_seq_one_letter_code
_entity_poly.pdbx_strand_id
1 'polypeptide(L)'
;MGCSNYSSEPQIVNPPIILGISREGSGHILTVAAQNTELGFFGYRLFESTTEDDARTQAADNGTDCGTLNVLPNNAIEYIIEVKPDQTTVSPGSTDRLCVVTRSLTAGRYVALRSLIFNVTTITTSSSSNAVLVP
;
A
#
# COMPACT_ATOMS: atom_id res chain seq x y z
N MET A 1 -17.24 -15.02 30.05
CA MET A 1 -17.07 -13.55 29.99
C MET A 1 -16.86 -13.19 28.54
N GLY A 2 -17.93 -12.77 27.86
CA GLY A 2 -17.88 -12.38 26.45
C GLY A 2 -18.02 -10.87 26.35
N CYS A 3 -17.02 -10.20 25.80
CA CYS A 3 -17.13 -8.79 25.46
C CYS A 3 -18.08 -8.69 24.26
N SER A 4 -19.30 -8.20 24.49
CA SER A 4 -20.40 -8.13 23.52
C SER A 4 -20.60 -6.73 22.92
N ASN A 5 -19.63 -5.82 23.09
CA ASN A 5 -19.70 -4.43 22.64
C ASN A 5 -18.69 -4.11 21.52
N TYR A 6 -18.35 -5.08 20.68
CA TYR A 6 -17.60 -4.78 19.46
C TYR A 6 -18.59 -4.40 18.37
N SER A 7 -18.38 -3.23 17.78
CA SER A 7 -19.12 -2.80 16.60
C SER A 7 -18.98 -3.85 15.51
N SER A 8 -20.11 -4.30 14.95
CA SER A 8 -20.12 -5.12 13.73
C SER A 8 -19.92 -4.29 12.46
N GLU A 9 -19.85 -2.96 12.60
CA GLU A 9 -19.64 -2.06 11.47
C GLU A 9 -18.21 -2.23 10.92
N PRO A 10 -18.04 -2.47 9.62
CA PRO A 10 -16.73 -2.53 9.00
C PRO A 10 -15.97 -1.23 9.25
N GLN A 11 -14.73 -1.34 9.73
CA GLN A 11 -13.90 -0.17 9.89
C GLN A 11 -13.57 0.41 8.50
N ILE A 12 -14.09 1.60 8.20
CA ILE A 12 -13.80 2.30 6.95
C ILE A 12 -12.43 2.95 7.10
N VAL A 13 -11.41 2.27 6.59
CA VAL A 13 -10.05 2.84 6.47
C VAL A 13 -10.00 3.63 5.18
N ASN A 14 -9.55 4.88 5.25
CA ASN A 14 -9.42 5.70 4.06
C ASN A 14 -8.42 5.03 3.10
N PRO A 15 -8.81 4.82 1.82
CA PRO A 15 -7.87 4.28 0.85
C PRO A 15 -6.70 5.25 0.67
N PRO A 16 -5.48 4.74 0.46
CA PRO A 16 -4.40 5.59 0.01
C PRO A 16 -4.73 6.15 -1.38
N ILE A 17 -4.08 7.25 -1.75
CA ILE A 17 -4.17 7.83 -3.10
C ILE A 17 -2.78 7.76 -3.73
N ILE A 18 -2.69 7.21 -4.93
CA ILE A 18 -1.44 7.23 -5.69
C ILE A 18 -1.38 8.56 -6.43
N LEU A 19 -0.43 9.42 -6.06
CA LEU A 19 -0.19 10.71 -6.70
C LEU A 19 0.65 10.58 -7.97
N GLY A 20 1.54 9.57 -8.00
CA GLY A 20 2.39 9.34 -9.16
C GLY A 20 3.20 8.06 -9.07
N ILE A 21 3.71 7.63 -10.22
CA ILE A 21 4.68 6.56 -10.36
C ILE A 21 5.82 7.07 -11.24
N SER A 22 7.07 6.81 -10.83
CA SER A 22 8.24 7.11 -11.65
C SER A 22 9.29 6.03 -11.51
N ARG A 23 10.19 5.95 -12.49
CA ARG A 23 11.28 4.98 -12.50
C ARG A 23 12.43 5.47 -11.62
N GLU A 24 12.97 4.59 -10.79
CA GLU A 24 14.13 4.89 -9.94
C GLU A 24 15.06 3.67 -9.90
N GLY A 25 16.26 3.82 -10.49
CA GLY A 25 17.23 2.73 -10.58
C GLY A 25 16.66 1.50 -11.27
N SER A 26 16.71 0.34 -10.61
CA SER A 26 16.19 -0.94 -11.11
C SER A 26 14.68 -1.13 -10.90
N GLY A 27 13.99 -0.18 -10.26
CA GLY A 27 12.57 -0.30 -9.93
C GLY A 27 11.79 0.99 -10.14
N HIS A 28 10.77 1.18 -9.31
CA HIS A 28 9.87 2.33 -9.35
C HIS A 28 9.69 2.92 -7.95
N ILE A 29 9.30 4.18 -7.92
CA ILE A 29 8.77 4.84 -6.73
C ILE A 29 7.32 5.20 -6.96
N LEU A 30 6.50 4.91 -5.96
CA LEU A 30 5.12 5.34 -5.86
C LEU A 30 5.04 6.48 -4.88
N THR A 31 4.62 7.63 -5.35
CA THR A 31 4.27 8.75 -4.51
C THR A 31 2.83 8.59 -4.06
N VAL A 32 2.59 8.54 -2.75
CA VAL A 32 1.29 8.22 -2.19
C VAL A 32 0.87 9.24 -1.14
N ALA A 33 -0.38 9.67 -1.19
CA ALA A 33 -1.01 10.36 -0.08
C ALA A 33 -1.76 9.35 0.79
N ALA A 34 -1.42 9.30 2.07
CA ALA A 34 -2.01 8.36 3.00
C ALA A 34 -2.24 9.00 4.38
N GLN A 35 -3.36 8.67 5.01
CA GLN A 35 -3.66 9.03 6.39
C GLN A 35 -3.51 7.75 7.22
N ASN A 36 -2.48 7.68 8.06
CA ASN A 36 -2.04 6.41 8.67
C ASN A 36 -2.26 6.37 10.17
N THR A 37 -3.48 6.67 10.60
CA THR A 37 -3.83 6.64 12.02
C THR A 37 -5.21 6.04 12.23
N GLU A 38 -5.43 4.83 11.70
CA GLU A 38 -6.58 4.00 12.08
C GLU A 38 -6.15 2.77 12.87
N LEU A 39 -7.01 2.36 13.82
CA LEU A 39 -6.80 1.15 14.61
C LEU A 39 -6.72 -0.08 13.68
N GLY A 40 -5.72 -0.94 13.84
CA GLY A 40 -5.58 -2.15 13.02
C GLY A 40 -4.94 -1.96 11.65
N PHE A 41 -4.52 -0.74 11.28
CA PHE A 41 -3.65 -0.52 10.13
C PHE A 41 -2.32 -1.26 10.33
N PHE A 42 -1.90 -2.05 9.34
CA PHE A 42 -0.68 -2.88 9.43
C PHE A 42 0.26 -2.74 8.23
N GLY A 43 -0.09 -1.97 7.21
CA GLY A 43 0.76 -1.83 6.03
C GLY A 43 -0.02 -1.51 4.76
N TYR A 44 0.62 -1.77 3.62
CA TYR A 44 -0.01 -1.67 2.31
C TYR A 44 0.23 -2.91 1.49
N ARG A 45 -0.69 -3.14 0.55
CA ARG A 45 -0.61 -4.18 -0.46
C ARG A 45 -0.78 -3.57 -1.84
N LEU A 46 0.16 -3.87 -2.73
CA LEU A 46 0.20 -3.43 -4.11
C LEU A 46 -0.43 -4.49 -5.02
N PHE A 47 -1.33 -4.06 -5.89
CA PHE A 47 -1.99 -4.88 -6.90
C PHE A 47 -1.55 -4.41 -8.28
N GLU A 48 -1.32 -5.35 -9.19
CA GLU A 48 -0.93 -5.07 -10.57
C GLU A 48 -1.79 -5.90 -11.52
N SER A 49 -2.32 -5.28 -12.57
CA SER A 49 -3.12 -5.97 -13.59
C SER A 49 -2.96 -5.33 -14.97
N THR A 50 -3.50 -5.99 -15.99
CA THR A 50 -3.52 -5.49 -17.37
C THR A 50 -4.57 -4.41 -17.61
N THR A 51 -5.61 -4.32 -16.77
CA THR A 51 -6.64 -3.27 -16.85
C THR A 51 -6.71 -2.48 -15.55
N GLU A 52 -7.17 -1.24 -15.64
CA GLU A 52 -7.36 -0.36 -14.49
C GLU A 52 -8.36 -0.96 -13.48
N ASP A 53 -9.49 -1.45 -13.98
CA ASP A 53 -10.56 -2.00 -13.14
C ASP A 53 -10.12 -3.27 -12.42
N ASP A 54 -9.42 -4.17 -13.13
CA ASP A 54 -8.90 -5.38 -12.49
C ASP A 54 -7.93 -5.02 -11.38
N ALA A 55 -6.97 -4.11 -11.61
CA ALA A 55 -6.01 -3.70 -10.58
C ALA A 55 -6.72 -3.17 -9.32
N ARG A 56 -7.86 -2.50 -9.48
CA ARG A 56 -8.67 -1.96 -8.39
C ARG A 56 -9.58 -2.97 -7.72
N THR A 57 -9.94 -4.07 -8.38
CA THR A 57 -10.94 -5.03 -7.89
C THR A 57 -10.40 -6.43 -7.59
N GLN A 58 -9.10 -6.69 -7.81
CA GLN A 58 -8.47 -7.98 -7.46
C GLN A 58 -8.82 -8.43 -6.03
N ALA A 59 -8.93 -9.74 -5.84
CA ALA A 59 -9.13 -10.33 -4.52
C ALA A 59 -8.06 -9.85 -3.53
N ALA A 60 -8.44 -9.66 -2.26
CA ALA A 60 -7.61 -9.00 -1.26
C ALA A 60 -6.25 -9.69 -1.03
N ASP A 61 -6.15 -10.98 -1.33
CA ASP A 61 -4.98 -11.86 -1.19
C ASP A 61 -4.04 -11.92 -2.41
N ASN A 62 -4.43 -11.36 -3.56
CA ASN A 62 -3.67 -11.46 -4.81
C ASN A 62 -2.55 -10.40 -4.99
N GLY A 63 -2.37 -9.51 -4.03
CA GLY A 63 -1.38 -8.44 -4.09
C GLY A 63 -0.04 -8.80 -3.46
N THR A 64 0.89 -7.84 -3.47
CA THR A 64 2.20 -7.95 -2.83
C THR A 64 2.30 -6.95 -1.69
N ASP A 65 2.60 -7.46 -0.50
CA ASP A 65 2.74 -6.62 0.69
C ASP A 65 3.99 -5.75 0.62
N CYS A 66 3.86 -4.56 1.20
CA CYS A 66 5.02 -3.81 1.61
C CYS A 66 5.71 -4.50 2.78
N GLY A 67 7.04 -4.39 2.83
CA GLY A 67 7.82 -4.76 4.00
C GLY A 67 7.53 -3.87 5.21
N THR A 68 8.37 -3.97 6.23
CA THR A 68 8.25 -3.20 7.48
C THR A 68 8.09 -1.71 7.20
N LEU A 69 7.05 -1.10 7.76
CA LEU A 69 6.82 0.34 7.70
C LEU A 69 7.89 1.08 8.50
N ASN A 70 8.50 2.09 7.87
CA ASN A 70 9.42 3.00 8.50
C ASN A 70 8.65 4.05 9.33
N VAL A 71 9.20 4.43 10.48
CA VAL A 71 8.62 5.48 11.32
C VAL A 71 9.14 6.83 10.83
N LEU A 72 8.27 7.58 10.17
CA LEU A 72 8.65 8.86 9.58
C LEU A 72 8.39 10.00 10.58
N PRO A 73 9.38 10.87 10.86
CA PRO A 73 9.20 12.01 11.73
C PRO A 73 8.33 13.05 11.01
N ASN A 74 7.14 13.29 11.57
CA ASN A 74 6.10 14.19 11.05
C ASN A 74 5.19 13.54 9.98
N ASN A 75 3.88 13.80 10.08
CA ASN A 75 2.85 13.26 9.19
C ASN A 75 2.92 13.98 7.84
N ALA A 76 3.92 13.64 7.02
CA ALA A 76 3.93 14.07 5.64
C ALA A 76 2.62 13.64 4.99
N ILE A 77 1.95 14.56 4.28
CA ILE A 77 0.72 14.24 3.55
C ILE A 77 1.04 13.28 2.39
N GLU A 78 2.31 13.20 2.01
CA GLU A 78 2.85 12.46 0.90
C GLU A 78 4.05 11.61 1.35
N TYR A 79 4.05 10.35 0.94
CA TYR A 79 5.08 9.37 1.24
C TYR A 79 5.53 8.67 -0.03
N ILE A 80 6.71 8.05 0.03
CA ILE A 80 7.24 7.22 -1.03
C ILE A 80 7.15 5.75 -0.63
N ILE A 81 6.53 4.93 -1.49
CA ILE A 81 6.65 3.48 -1.45
C ILE A 81 7.60 3.07 -2.58
N GLU A 82 8.65 2.34 -2.23
CA GLU A 82 9.61 1.82 -3.20
C GLU A 82 9.08 0.49 -3.75
N VAL A 83 9.10 0.30 -5.07
CA VAL A 83 8.76 -0.98 -5.70
C VAL A 83 9.98 -1.48 -6.46
N LYS A 84 10.75 -2.36 -5.84
CA LYS A 84 12.09 -2.75 -6.28
C LYS A 84 12.30 -4.26 -6.16
N PRO A 85 12.79 -4.97 -7.18
CA PRO A 85 12.94 -6.43 -7.13
C PRO A 85 14.02 -6.91 -6.16
N ASP A 86 15.09 -6.14 -5.97
CA ASP A 86 16.29 -6.56 -5.25
C ASP A 86 16.48 -5.82 -3.92
N GLN A 87 15.41 -5.25 -3.38
CA GLN A 87 15.44 -4.46 -2.15
C GLN A 87 14.31 -4.89 -1.21
N THR A 88 14.63 -5.07 0.07
CA THR A 88 13.68 -5.52 1.11
C THR A 88 13.50 -4.51 2.24
N THR A 89 14.39 -3.52 2.33
CA THR A 89 14.37 -2.47 3.35
C THR A 89 14.44 -1.11 2.68
N VAL A 90 13.83 -0.10 3.29
CA VAL A 90 13.90 1.27 2.75
C VAL A 90 15.34 1.74 2.60
N SER A 91 15.59 2.57 1.59
CA SER A 91 16.92 3.13 1.36
C SER A 91 17.40 3.89 2.61
N PRO A 92 18.58 3.55 3.19
CA PRO A 92 19.04 4.14 4.46
C PRO A 92 19.10 5.67 4.41
N GLY A 93 18.72 6.33 5.51
CA GLY A 93 18.76 7.80 5.61
C GLY A 93 17.60 8.53 4.91
N SER A 94 16.64 7.81 4.34
CA SER A 94 15.46 8.42 3.72
C SER A 94 14.45 8.88 4.77
N THR A 95 13.97 10.11 4.64
CA THR A 95 13.01 10.74 5.58
C THR A 95 11.56 10.68 5.11
N ASP A 96 11.31 10.19 3.90
CA ASP A 96 10.01 10.19 3.20
C ASP A 96 9.62 8.80 2.66
N ARG A 97 10.53 7.81 2.74
CA ARG A 97 10.30 6.44 2.26
C ARG A 97 9.66 5.59 3.35
N LEU A 98 8.44 5.16 3.08
CA LEU A 98 7.59 4.48 4.03
C LEU A 98 7.88 2.99 4.10
N CYS A 99 8.00 2.31 2.96
CA CYS A 99 8.28 0.88 2.90
C CYS A 99 8.71 0.45 1.48
N VAL A 100 9.08 -0.83 1.34
CA VAL A 100 9.49 -1.42 0.07
C VAL A 100 8.58 -2.61 -0.28
N VAL A 101 8.07 -2.63 -1.51
CA VAL A 101 7.42 -3.79 -2.14
C VAL A 101 8.48 -4.49 -3.00
N THR A 102 8.88 -5.70 -2.61
CA THR A 102 9.92 -6.46 -3.30
C THR A 102 9.37 -7.12 -4.58
N ARG A 103 9.21 -6.33 -5.64
CA ARG A 103 8.58 -6.74 -6.92
C ARG A 103 9.10 -5.92 -8.10
N SER A 104 9.14 -6.53 -9.28
CA SER A 104 9.26 -5.83 -10.57
C SER A 104 7.88 -5.47 -11.10
N LEU A 105 7.70 -4.21 -11.53
CA LEU A 105 6.50 -3.79 -12.26
C LEU A 105 6.72 -3.93 -13.76
N THR A 106 5.65 -4.29 -14.47
CA THR A 106 5.64 -4.45 -15.91
C THR A 106 5.11 -3.17 -16.56
N ALA A 107 5.90 -2.55 -17.44
CA ALA A 107 5.48 -1.38 -18.20
C ALA A 107 4.17 -1.65 -18.96
N GLY A 108 3.27 -0.66 -19.00
CA GLY A 108 1.95 -0.78 -19.63
C GLY A 108 0.89 -1.52 -18.82
N ARG A 109 1.21 -1.98 -17.60
CA ARG A 109 0.21 -2.48 -16.63
C ARG A 109 -0.27 -1.38 -15.69
N TYR A 110 -1.39 -1.64 -15.03
CA TYR A 110 -1.95 -0.75 -14.02
C TYR A 110 -1.60 -1.25 -12.63
N VAL A 111 -1.31 -0.33 -11.72
CA VAL A 111 -1.11 -0.63 -10.30
C VAL A 111 -2.09 0.13 -9.42
N ALA A 112 -2.57 -0.53 -8.37
CA ALA A 112 -3.39 0.06 -7.32
C ALA A 112 -2.85 -0.35 -5.95
N LEU A 113 -3.13 0.47 -4.95
CA LEU A 113 -2.66 0.28 -3.58
C LEU A 113 -3.86 0.18 -2.64
N ARG A 114 -3.75 -0.70 -1.65
CA ARG A 114 -4.73 -0.81 -0.56
C ARG A 114 -4.01 -0.87 0.77
N SER A 115 -4.65 -0.37 1.81
CA SER A 115 -4.17 -0.52 3.19
C SER A 115 -4.44 -1.95 3.66
N LEU A 116 -3.46 -2.57 4.31
CA LEU A 116 -3.64 -3.82 5.04
C LEU A 116 -4.27 -3.52 6.40
N ILE A 117 -5.36 -4.23 6.68
CA ILE A 117 -6.14 -4.05 7.90
C ILE A 117 -6.17 -5.39 8.63
N PHE A 118 -5.72 -5.39 9.87
CA PHE A 118 -5.92 -6.50 10.79
C PHE A 118 -7.29 -6.35 11.48
N ASN A 119 -8.19 -7.28 11.20
CA ASN A 119 -9.33 -7.57 12.06
C ASN A 119 -8.92 -8.77 12.94
N VAL A 120 -9.43 -8.84 14.17
CA VAL A 120 -9.01 -9.72 15.30
C VAL A 120 -8.64 -11.17 14.91
N THR A 121 -9.18 -11.71 13.81
CA THR A 121 -8.90 -13.05 13.29
C THR A 121 -8.40 -13.12 11.84
N THR A 122 -8.37 -12.01 11.08
CA THR A 122 -8.07 -12.01 9.64
C THR A 122 -7.38 -10.71 9.18
N ILE A 123 -6.41 -10.83 8.29
CA ILE A 123 -5.87 -9.68 7.54
C ILE A 123 -6.66 -9.52 6.24
N THR A 124 -7.17 -8.31 5.99
CA THR A 124 -7.87 -7.93 4.77
C THR A 124 -7.29 -6.61 4.22
N THR A 125 -7.88 -6.09 3.15
CA THR A 125 -7.52 -4.80 2.58
C THR A 125 -8.65 -3.78 2.67
N SER A 126 -8.31 -2.49 2.72
CA SER A 126 -9.25 -1.38 2.52
C SER A 126 -9.81 -1.36 1.08
N SER A 127 -10.66 -0.38 0.78
CA SER A 127 -11.00 -0.03 -0.60
C SER A 127 -9.74 0.32 -1.41
N SER A 128 -9.83 0.18 -2.73
CA SER A 128 -8.74 0.54 -3.63
C SER A 128 -8.48 2.04 -3.71
N SER A 129 -7.21 2.40 -3.85
CA SER A 129 -6.79 3.68 -4.44
C SER A 129 -7.29 3.81 -5.89
N ASN A 130 -7.01 4.97 -6.49
CA ASN A 130 -6.91 5.08 -7.95
C ASN A 130 -5.86 4.11 -8.48
N ALA A 131 -6.00 3.70 -9.74
CA ALA A 131 -4.96 2.94 -10.43
C ALA A 131 -4.14 3.86 -11.34
N VAL A 132 -2.85 3.59 -11.46
CA VAL A 132 -1.93 4.35 -12.32
C VAL A 132 -1.22 3.41 -13.27
N LEU A 133 -0.93 3.89 -14.48
CA LEU A 133 -0.20 3.14 -15.50
C LEU A 133 1.29 3.14 -15.18
N VAL A 134 1.92 1.97 -15.24
CA VAL A 134 3.37 1.81 -15.11
C VAL A 134 4.04 2.33 -16.40
N PRO A 135 4.97 3.29 -16.30
CA PRO A 135 5.62 3.91 -17.45
C PRO A 135 6.60 2.98 -18.17
#